data_AF-A0AAD4WQL9-F1
#
_entry.id   AF-A0AAD4WQL9-F1
#
_cell.length_a   1.000
_cell.length_b   1.000
_cell.length_c   1.000
_cell.angle_alpha   90.00
_cell.angle_beta   90.00
_cell.angle_gamma   90.00
#
_symmetry.space_group_name_H-M   'P 1'
#
loop_
_entity.id
_entity.type
_entity.pdbx_description
1 polymer ?
#
loop_
_entity_poly.entity_id
_entity_poly.type
_entity_poly.pdbx_seq_one_letter_code
_entity_poly.pdbx_strand_id
1 'polypeptide(L)'
;MEGRQKEWSGKALMLMVLLLVSFVGKIASLSVTVNDIECVYEYVLYEDDTVSGNFVVVDHDIFWGSDHPGLDLIVTSPGGNTVHTSKGTSGDKFEFKAPRSGMYKFCFHNPYSTPETVSFNIHVGHIPNEHNIAKDEHLDPINVKIAELREALESVTLEQKYLKARDVRHRHTNESTRRRVVMYTVGEYIALAAASALQVVYIRKLFSKSVGYNRAYLCGKSLTLKDLELSEVPPRPSALQIMSEIAGLKCLTKLSVCYFSIRYLPPEIGCVYNLEYLDLSFNKMKSFPAEISNLNALIALKVANNKLVELPSTLSSLQRLEILDLSNNKLTSLGFLELDLMPTSRI
;
A
#
# COMPACT_ATOMS: atom_id res chain seq x y z
N MET A 1 66.06 -11.98 -56.62
CA MET A 1 65.64 -12.59 -55.33
C MET A 1 64.23 -12.16 -54.91
N GLU A 2 63.32 -11.87 -55.86
CA GLU A 2 62.05 -11.16 -55.56
C GLU A 2 60.79 -12.02 -55.81
N GLY A 3 60.95 -13.22 -56.39
CA GLY A 3 59.84 -14.12 -56.69
C GLY A 3 59.41 -15.04 -55.53
N ARG A 4 60.30 -15.30 -54.56
CA ARG A 4 60.05 -16.30 -53.49
C ARG A 4 59.34 -15.71 -52.26
N GLN A 5 59.34 -14.39 -52.09
CA GLN A 5 58.76 -13.70 -50.93
C GLN A 5 57.25 -13.43 -51.08
N LYS A 6 56.76 -13.24 -52.32
CA LYS A 6 55.31 -13.11 -52.62
C LYS A 6 54.56 -14.43 -52.45
N GLU A 7 55.19 -15.56 -52.75
CA GLU A 7 54.56 -16.88 -52.66
C GLU A 7 54.35 -17.33 -51.21
N TRP A 8 55.29 -17.00 -50.32
CA TRP A 8 55.16 -17.24 -48.87
C TRP A 8 54.11 -16.36 -48.22
N SER A 9 54.00 -15.10 -48.64
CA SER A 9 52.95 -14.17 -48.19
C SER A 9 51.54 -14.66 -48.56
N GLY A 10 51.36 -15.15 -49.79
CA GLY A 10 50.09 -15.71 -50.24
C GLY A 10 49.69 -16.98 -49.50
N LYS A 11 50.63 -17.91 -49.28
CA LYS A 11 50.38 -19.15 -48.52
C LYS A 11 50.09 -18.87 -47.05
N ALA A 12 50.80 -17.92 -46.44
CA ALA A 12 50.54 -17.51 -45.05
C ALA A 12 49.18 -16.81 -44.89
N LEU A 13 48.78 -15.98 -45.86
CA LEU A 13 47.45 -15.36 -45.89
C LEU A 13 46.35 -16.42 -46.05
N MET A 14 46.55 -17.41 -46.92
CA MET A 14 45.61 -18.52 -47.12
C MET A 14 45.50 -19.41 -45.88
N LEU A 15 46.63 -19.68 -45.20
CA LEU A 15 46.65 -20.40 -43.92
C LEU A 15 45.99 -19.61 -42.80
N MET A 16 46.17 -18.29 -42.74
CA MET A 16 45.48 -17.40 -41.80
C MET A 16 43.97 -17.34 -42.05
N VAL A 17 43.55 -17.29 -43.32
CA VAL A 17 42.14 -17.34 -43.70
C VAL A 17 41.54 -18.71 -43.36
N LEU A 18 42.24 -19.81 -43.65
CA LEU A 18 41.83 -21.16 -43.25
C LEU A 18 41.75 -21.32 -41.71
N LEU A 19 42.70 -20.73 -40.97
CA LEU A 19 42.68 -20.69 -39.50
C LEU A 19 41.50 -19.87 -38.97
N LEU A 20 41.23 -18.70 -39.56
CA LEU A 20 40.07 -17.86 -39.20
C LEU A 20 38.74 -18.55 -39.53
N VAL A 21 38.64 -19.24 -40.67
CA VAL A 21 37.46 -20.04 -41.04
C VAL A 21 37.30 -21.26 -40.14
N SER A 22 38.40 -21.90 -39.72
CA SER A 22 38.36 -22.99 -38.73
C SER A 22 37.93 -22.51 -37.34
N PHE A 23 38.11 -21.22 -37.04
CA PHE A 23 37.66 -20.58 -35.79
C PHE A 23 36.17 -20.20 -35.81
N VAL A 24 35.50 -20.22 -36.98
CA VAL A 24 34.05 -20.07 -37.08
C VAL A 24 33.30 -21.37 -36.69
N GLY A 25 34.04 -22.46 -36.46
CA GLY A 25 33.49 -23.70 -35.90
C GLY A 25 33.20 -23.61 -34.41
N LYS A 26 32.09 -22.98 -34.04
CA LYS A 26 31.21 -23.34 -32.89
C LYS A 26 30.05 -22.36 -32.83
N ILE A 27 28.90 -22.83 -33.31
CA ILE A 27 27.64 -22.10 -33.35
C ILE A 27 27.33 -21.52 -31.96
N ALA A 28 27.19 -20.20 -31.93
CA ALA A 28 26.68 -19.45 -30.79
C ALA A 28 25.25 -19.91 -30.48
N SER A 29 24.87 -19.96 -29.21
CA SER A 29 23.48 -20.22 -28.82
C SER A 29 22.54 -19.33 -29.62
N LEU A 30 21.56 -19.92 -30.31
CA LEU A 30 20.63 -19.18 -31.13
C LEU A 30 19.52 -18.63 -30.22
N SER A 31 19.39 -17.31 -30.18
CA SER A 31 18.33 -16.62 -29.47
C SER A 31 17.29 -16.13 -30.46
N VAL A 32 16.03 -16.50 -30.27
CA VAL A 32 14.91 -16.09 -31.12
C VAL A 32 13.84 -15.42 -30.27
N THR A 33 13.26 -14.36 -30.81
CA THR A 33 12.15 -13.63 -30.18
C THR A 33 10.83 -14.19 -30.70
N VAL A 34 10.01 -14.75 -29.81
CA VAL A 34 8.77 -15.47 -30.12
C VAL A 34 7.57 -14.56 -29.83
N ASN A 35 6.88 -14.15 -30.89
CA ASN A 35 5.67 -13.33 -30.78
C ASN A 35 4.42 -14.18 -30.57
N ASP A 36 4.19 -15.17 -31.44
CA ASP A 36 3.02 -16.08 -31.38
C ASP A 36 3.49 -17.51 -31.66
N ILE A 37 4.07 -17.76 -32.83
CA ILE A 37 4.76 -19.02 -33.14
C ILE A 37 6.03 -18.72 -33.91
N GLU A 38 7.16 -19.26 -33.45
CA GLU A 38 8.42 -19.22 -34.19
C GLU A 38 9.01 -20.62 -34.29
N CYS A 39 9.48 -20.99 -35.48
CA CYS A 39 9.99 -22.32 -35.74
C CYS A 39 11.41 -22.32 -36.29
N VAL A 40 12.21 -23.25 -35.79
CA VAL A 40 13.60 -23.49 -36.20
C VAL A 40 13.69 -24.89 -36.79
N TYR A 41 14.56 -25.08 -37.76
CA TYR A 41 14.69 -26.34 -38.47
C TYR A 41 16.10 -26.87 -38.33
N GLU A 42 16.23 -28.17 -38.05
CA GLU A 42 17.52 -28.86 -37.97
C GLU A 42 17.45 -30.16 -38.79
N TYR A 43 18.51 -30.47 -39.52
CA TYR A 43 18.57 -31.68 -40.35
C TYR A 43 19.22 -32.83 -39.59
N VAL A 44 18.54 -33.98 -39.55
CA VAL A 44 19.07 -35.22 -38.96
C VAL A 44 19.47 -36.19 -40.06
N LEU A 45 20.71 -36.66 -40.03
CA LEU A 45 21.32 -37.44 -41.11
C LEU A 45 20.93 -38.91 -41.08
N TYR A 46 20.91 -39.55 -39.91
CA TYR A 46 20.66 -40.98 -39.79
C TYR A 46 19.41 -41.29 -38.97
N GLU A 47 18.82 -42.46 -39.24
CA GLU A 47 17.76 -43.02 -38.41
C GLU A 47 18.36 -43.48 -37.08
N ASP A 48 17.59 -43.38 -35.99
CA ASP A 48 18.01 -43.67 -34.61
C ASP A 48 19.07 -42.72 -34.01
N ASP A 49 19.42 -41.63 -34.70
CA ASP A 49 20.23 -40.55 -34.13
C ASP A 49 19.56 -39.94 -32.90
N THR A 50 20.36 -39.66 -31.88
CA THR A 50 19.86 -39.04 -30.65
C THR A 50 19.83 -37.53 -30.84
N VAL A 51 18.63 -36.96 -30.86
CA VAL A 51 18.44 -35.51 -30.88
C VAL A 51 18.18 -35.06 -29.45
N SER A 52 19.08 -34.24 -28.92
CA SER A 52 18.96 -33.66 -27.59
C SER A 52 19.01 -32.15 -27.68
N GLY A 53 18.40 -31.47 -26.72
CA GLY A 53 18.40 -30.03 -26.72
C GLY A 53 17.84 -29.45 -25.44
N ASN A 54 17.98 -28.15 -25.34
CA ASN A 54 17.46 -27.39 -24.23
C ASN A 54 17.02 -26.02 -24.69
N PHE A 55 16.08 -25.45 -23.96
CA PHE A 55 15.71 -24.06 -24.13
C PHE A 55 15.46 -23.41 -22.78
N VAL A 56 15.67 -22.10 -22.73
CA VAL A 56 15.35 -21.24 -21.59
C VAL A 56 14.77 -19.96 -22.14
N VAL A 57 13.65 -19.53 -21.58
CA VAL A 57 13.11 -18.20 -21.83
C VAL A 57 13.94 -17.20 -21.03
N VAL A 58 14.69 -16.33 -21.72
CA VAL A 58 15.65 -15.41 -21.12
C VAL A 58 14.96 -14.14 -20.64
N ASP A 59 14.05 -13.60 -21.46
CA ASP A 59 13.36 -12.34 -21.19
C ASP A 59 11.85 -12.53 -21.24
N HIS A 60 11.17 -12.01 -20.21
CA HIS A 60 9.71 -11.97 -20.12
C HIS A 60 9.28 -10.73 -19.32
N ASP A 61 8.65 -9.79 -20.00
CA ASP A 61 8.06 -8.60 -19.39
C ASP A 61 6.60 -8.86 -19.03
N ILE A 62 6.37 -9.72 -18.02
CA ILE A 62 5.02 -9.93 -17.50
C ILE A 62 4.79 -8.91 -16.39
N PHE A 63 3.95 -7.92 -16.70
CA PHE A 63 3.72 -6.76 -15.86
C PHE A 63 3.28 -7.17 -14.42
N TRP A 64 2.57 -8.29 -14.22
CA TRP A 64 1.98 -8.68 -12.91
C TRP A 64 1.84 -10.20 -12.67
N GLY A 65 2.87 -11.00 -12.94
CA GLY A 65 2.89 -12.44 -12.60
C GLY A 65 4.17 -12.84 -11.86
N SER A 66 4.05 -13.73 -10.87
CA SER A 66 5.20 -14.38 -10.21
C SER A 66 5.69 -15.58 -11.02
N ASP A 67 4.73 -16.29 -11.62
CA ASP A 67 4.98 -17.47 -12.43
C ASP A 67 4.92 -17.09 -13.90
N HIS A 68 5.95 -17.53 -14.62
CA HIS A 68 5.97 -17.44 -16.06
C HIS A 68 4.95 -18.45 -16.61
N PRO A 69 4.05 -18.05 -17.52
CA PRO A 69 3.02 -18.92 -18.04
C PRO A 69 3.59 -20.08 -18.86
N GLY A 70 4.79 -19.86 -19.39
CA GLY A 70 5.58 -20.86 -20.10
C GLY A 70 5.31 -20.82 -21.59
N LEU A 71 6.23 -21.40 -22.34
CA LEU A 71 6.11 -21.61 -23.76
C LEU A 71 5.79 -23.07 -24.03
N ASP A 72 5.12 -23.28 -25.15
CA ASP A 72 4.88 -24.62 -25.68
C ASP A 72 5.96 -24.91 -26.73
N LEU A 73 6.70 -25.99 -26.56
CA LEU A 73 7.63 -26.53 -27.57
C LEU A 73 6.97 -27.73 -28.25
N ILE A 74 6.87 -27.69 -29.57
CA ILE A 74 6.39 -28.80 -30.39
C ILE A 74 7.47 -29.16 -31.40
N VAL A 75 7.90 -30.42 -31.39
CA VAL A 75 8.87 -30.95 -32.35
C VAL A 75 8.18 -31.89 -33.31
N THR A 76 8.26 -31.59 -34.60
CA THR A 76 7.66 -32.35 -35.68
C THR A 76 8.73 -33.02 -36.53
N SER A 77 8.55 -34.31 -36.78
CA SER A 77 9.39 -35.10 -37.69
C SER A 77 9.17 -34.71 -39.17
N PRO A 78 10.08 -35.11 -40.07
CA PRO A 78 9.91 -34.90 -41.52
C PRO A 78 8.61 -35.51 -42.08
N GLY A 79 8.08 -36.54 -41.42
CA GLY A 79 6.83 -37.20 -41.80
C GLY A 79 5.56 -36.51 -41.28
N GLY A 80 5.69 -35.35 -40.61
CA GLY A 80 4.56 -34.60 -40.05
C GLY A 80 4.07 -35.10 -38.68
N ASN A 81 4.66 -36.18 -38.14
CA ASN A 81 4.31 -36.68 -36.81
C ASN A 81 5.03 -35.87 -35.72
N THR A 82 4.32 -35.52 -34.65
CA THR A 82 4.91 -34.91 -33.46
C THR A 82 5.74 -35.94 -32.70
N VAL A 83 7.02 -35.65 -32.48
CA VAL A 83 7.97 -36.53 -31.79
C VAL A 83 8.21 -36.12 -30.34
N HIS A 84 8.05 -34.83 -30.03
CA HIS A 84 8.21 -34.31 -28.68
C HIS A 84 7.32 -33.08 -28.48
N THR A 85 6.76 -32.95 -27.27
CA THR A 85 5.95 -31.80 -26.87
C THR A 85 6.24 -31.45 -25.42
N SER A 86 6.56 -30.20 -25.14
CA SER A 86 6.60 -29.60 -23.80
C SER A 86 5.58 -28.47 -23.76
N LYS A 87 4.81 -28.35 -22.67
CA LYS A 87 3.75 -27.34 -22.55
C LYS A 87 3.90 -26.52 -21.29
N GLY A 88 3.71 -25.21 -21.40
CA GLY A 88 3.71 -24.29 -20.28
C GLY A 88 5.01 -24.31 -19.47
N THR A 89 6.17 -24.50 -20.14
CA THR A 89 7.46 -24.51 -19.46
C THR A 89 8.28 -23.29 -19.84
N SER A 90 9.01 -22.73 -18.86
CA SER A 90 9.90 -21.58 -19.10
C SER A 90 11.34 -21.98 -19.43
N GLY A 91 11.58 -23.27 -19.50
CA GLY A 91 12.81 -23.89 -19.92
C GLY A 91 12.77 -25.37 -19.61
N ASP A 92 13.16 -26.17 -20.58
CA ASP A 92 13.10 -27.62 -20.50
C ASP A 92 14.31 -28.25 -21.20
N LYS A 93 14.60 -29.50 -20.86
CA LYS A 93 15.57 -30.34 -21.56
C LYS A 93 14.81 -31.46 -22.24
N PHE A 94 15.10 -31.70 -23.51
CA PHE A 94 14.46 -32.76 -24.28
C PHE A 94 15.50 -33.66 -24.93
N GLU A 95 15.12 -34.92 -25.10
CA GLU A 95 15.91 -35.93 -25.78
C GLU A 95 14.96 -36.93 -26.45
N PHE A 96 15.19 -37.24 -27.72
CA PHE A 96 14.46 -38.26 -28.44
C PHE A 96 15.34 -38.90 -29.52
N LYS A 97 15.02 -40.13 -29.91
CA LYS A 97 15.64 -40.76 -31.08
C LYS A 97 14.89 -40.41 -32.35
N ALA A 98 15.62 -40.06 -33.40
CA ALA A 98 15.04 -39.69 -34.68
C ALA A 98 14.44 -40.94 -35.38
N PRO A 99 13.10 -41.03 -35.53
CA PRO A 99 12.48 -42.18 -36.21
C PRO A 99 12.83 -42.30 -37.70
N ARG A 100 13.37 -41.24 -38.32
CA ARG A 100 13.82 -41.21 -39.72
C ARG A 100 14.76 -40.03 -39.94
N SER A 101 15.58 -40.11 -40.98
CA SER A 101 16.38 -38.97 -41.43
C SER A 101 15.51 -37.89 -42.08
N GLY A 102 15.98 -36.64 -42.04
CA GLY A 102 15.35 -35.50 -42.68
C GLY A 102 15.28 -34.24 -41.80
N MET A 103 14.52 -33.25 -42.26
CA MET A 103 14.36 -31.96 -41.57
C MET A 103 13.34 -32.03 -40.43
N TYR A 104 13.80 -31.81 -39.21
CA TYR A 104 12.94 -31.67 -38.03
C TYR A 104 12.58 -30.21 -37.83
N LYS A 105 11.34 -29.97 -37.37
CA LYS A 105 10.79 -28.64 -37.12
C LYS A 105 10.53 -28.46 -35.63
N PHE A 106 11.17 -27.47 -35.02
CA PHE A 106 11.04 -27.11 -33.60
C PHE A 106 10.27 -25.81 -33.49
N CYS A 107 9.03 -25.85 -33.05
CA CYS A 107 8.19 -24.66 -32.92
C CYS A 107 7.96 -24.29 -31.47
N PHE A 108 8.24 -23.03 -31.16
CA PHE A 108 7.90 -22.39 -29.91
C PHE A 108 6.60 -21.62 -30.11
N HIS A 109 5.58 -21.95 -29.34
CA HIS A 109 4.31 -21.21 -29.31
C HIS A 109 4.23 -20.42 -28.01
N ASN A 110 3.98 -19.12 -28.17
CA ASN A 110 3.74 -18.18 -27.09
C ASN A 110 2.22 -17.98 -26.95
N PRO A 111 1.59 -18.53 -25.89
CA PRO A 111 0.16 -18.36 -25.67
C PRO A 111 -0.24 -16.93 -25.25
N TYR A 112 0.72 -16.02 -25.06
CA TYR A 112 0.51 -14.65 -24.58
C TYR A 112 0.91 -13.62 -25.65
N SER A 113 0.33 -12.43 -25.56
CA SER A 113 0.54 -11.35 -26.54
C SER A 113 1.85 -10.57 -26.36
N THR A 114 2.65 -10.90 -25.35
CA THR A 114 3.93 -10.24 -25.07
C THR A 114 5.09 -11.02 -25.69
N PRO A 115 5.96 -10.40 -26.49
CA PRO A 115 7.09 -11.08 -27.11
C PRO A 115 8.05 -11.62 -26.05
N GLU A 116 8.49 -12.87 -26.21
CA GLU A 116 9.45 -13.52 -25.30
C GLU A 116 10.74 -13.88 -26.03
N THR A 117 11.89 -13.71 -25.39
CA THR A 117 13.16 -14.12 -25.99
C THR A 117 13.57 -15.50 -25.47
N VAL A 118 13.70 -16.46 -26.40
CA VAL A 118 14.09 -17.84 -26.10
C VAL A 118 15.52 -18.06 -26.54
N SER A 119 16.36 -18.51 -25.61
CA SER A 119 17.67 -19.07 -25.92
C SER A 119 17.54 -20.58 -26.00
N PHE A 120 17.85 -21.17 -27.14
CA PHE A 120 17.80 -22.62 -27.32
C PHE A 120 19.10 -23.16 -27.90
N ASN A 121 19.37 -24.43 -27.60
CA ASN A 121 20.46 -25.18 -28.19
C ASN A 121 19.93 -26.55 -28.59
N ILE A 122 20.20 -26.95 -29.83
CA ILE A 122 19.87 -28.27 -30.37
C ILE A 122 21.19 -28.95 -30.68
N HIS A 123 21.25 -30.23 -30.36
CA HIS A 123 22.39 -31.11 -30.61
C HIS A 123 21.92 -32.41 -31.20
N VAL A 124 22.53 -32.81 -32.31
CA VAL A 124 22.25 -34.06 -33.00
C VAL A 124 23.46 -34.95 -32.80
N GLY A 125 23.31 -35.91 -31.89
CA GLY A 125 24.33 -36.88 -31.56
C GLY A 125 24.20 -38.13 -32.42
N HIS A 126 25.28 -38.50 -33.10
CA HIS A 126 25.40 -39.77 -33.80
C HIS A 126 26.39 -40.68 -33.07
N ILE A 127 25.90 -41.79 -32.54
CA ILE A 127 26.75 -42.88 -32.05
C ILE A 127 26.63 -44.02 -33.06
N PRO A 128 27.70 -44.32 -33.84
CA PRO A 128 27.64 -45.40 -34.81
C PRO A 128 27.39 -46.73 -34.10
N ASN A 129 26.28 -47.38 -34.45
CA ASN A 129 25.89 -48.69 -33.92
C ASN A 129 26.74 -49.80 -34.56
N GLU A 130 27.02 -50.91 -33.87
CA GLU A 130 27.87 -52.01 -34.38
C GLU A 130 27.43 -52.54 -35.76
N HIS A 131 26.13 -52.47 -36.06
CA HIS A 131 25.57 -52.85 -37.36
C HIS A 131 25.86 -51.84 -38.49
N ASN A 132 25.98 -50.54 -38.15
CA ASN A 132 26.36 -49.47 -39.09
C ASN A 132 27.89 -49.43 -39.29
N ILE A 133 28.68 -49.86 -38.29
CA ILE A 133 30.14 -50.01 -38.38
C ILE A 133 30.53 -51.01 -39.48
N ALA A 134 29.72 -52.05 -39.71
CA ALA A 134 29.97 -53.03 -40.77
C ALA A 134 29.66 -52.49 -42.19
N LYS A 135 28.92 -51.38 -42.30
CA LYS A 135 28.54 -50.75 -43.56
C LYS A 135 29.54 -49.66 -43.98
N ASP A 136 30.16 -49.01 -43.00
CA ASP A 136 31.25 -48.04 -43.19
C ASP A 136 32.61 -48.76 -43.00
N GLU A 137 33.12 -49.34 -44.09
CA GLU A 137 34.33 -50.16 -44.17
C GLU A 137 35.61 -49.50 -43.59
N HIS A 138 35.89 -49.67 -42.29
CA HIS A 138 37.13 -49.32 -41.55
C HIS A 138 37.00 -48.23 -40.47
N LEU A 139 36.04 -48.34 -39.56
CA LEU A 139 36.14 -47.61 -38.30
C LEU A 139 36.94 -48.42 -37.27
N ASP A 140 38.16 -47.96 -36.95
CA ASP A 140 38.93 -48.49 -35.82
C ASP A 140 38.14 -48.31 -34.51
N PRO A 141 38.14 -49.28 -33.59
CA PRO A 141 37.43 -49.19 -32.31
C PRO A 141 37.84 -47.96 -31.47
N ILE A 142 39.03 -47.42 -31.72
CA ILE A 142 39.52 -46.16 -31.13
C ILE A 142 38.71 -44.96 -31.62
N ASN A 143 38.33 -44.92 -32.90
CA ASN A 143 37.56 -43.81 -33.48
C ASN A 143 36.14 -43.75 -32.89
N VAL A 144 35.53 -44.90 -32.59
CA VAL A 144 34.25 -44.98 -31.90
C VAL A 144 34.35 -44.40 -30.49
N LYS A 145 35.39 -44.76 -29.74
CA LYS A 145 35.66 -44.19 -28.40
C LYS A 145 35.93 -42.68 -28.45
N ILE A 146 36.63 -42.20 -29.47
CA ILE A 146 36.84 -40.76 -29.68
C ILE A 146 35.52 -40.05 -29.99
N ALA A 147 34.66 -40.63 -30.82
CA ALA A 147 33.33 -40.10 -31.11
C ALA A 147 32.45 -40.05 -29.85
N GLU A 148 32.44 -41.12 -29.06
CA GLU A 148 31.73 -41.20 -27.77
C GLU A 148 32.21 -40.11 -26.78
N LEU A 149 33.52 -39.89 -26.68
CA LEU A 149 34.07 -38.82 -25.82
C LEU A 149 33.75 -37.41 -26.33
N ARG A 150 33.75 -37.20 -27.65
CA ARG A 150 33.36 -35.91 -28.25
C ARG A 150 31.90 -35.61 -27.98
N GLU A 151 31.03 -36.60 -28.15
CA GLU A 151 29.60 -36.51 -27.88
C GLU A 151 29.33 -36.19 -26.40
N ALA A 152 30.01 -36.88 -25.49
CA ALA A 152 29.92 -36.61 -24.06
C ALA A 152 30.39 -35.19 -23.72
N LEU A 153 31.49 -34.71 -24.31
CA LEU A 153 31.98 -33.34 -24.10
C LEU A 153 30.98 -32.30 -24.61
N GLU A 154 30.41 -32.50 -25.80
CA GLU A 154 29.43 -31.60 -26.37
C GLU A 154 28.18 -31.52 -25.50
N SER A 155 27.67 -32.66 -25.03
CA SER A 155 26.58 -32.74 -24.05
C SER A 155 26.86 -31.91 -22.77
N VAL A 156 28.05 -32.06 -22.17
CA VAL A 156 28.45 -31.25 -21.00
C VAL A 156 28.49 -29.75 -21.33
N THR A 157 29.02 -29.37 -22.50
CA THR A 157 29.07 -27.94 -22.88
C THR A 157 27.69 -27.35 -23.10
N LEU A 158 26.74 -28.13 -23.64
CA LEU A 158 25.35 -27.72 -23.81
C LEU A 158 24.65 -27.55 -22.47
N GLU A 159 24.92 -28.44 -21.52
CA GLU A 159 24.42 -28.31 -20.16
C GLU A 159 24.97 -27.04 -19.48
N GLN A 160 26.26 -26.76 -19.61
CA GLN A 160 26.83 -25.52 -19.09
C GLN A 160 26.20 -24.27 -19.70
N LYS A 161 25.93 -24.28 -21.01
CA LYS A 161 25.23 -23.17 -21.69
C LYS A 161 23.81 -22.99 -21.14
N TYR A 162 23.08 -24.09 -20.98
CA TYR A 162 21.74 -24.09 -20.39
C TYR A 162 21.74 -23.51 -18.97
N LEU A 163 22.66 -23.97 -18.11
CA LEU A 163 22.76 -23.48 -16.73
C LEU A 163 23.08 -21.99 -16.69
N LYS A 164 23.98 -21.50 -17.55
CA LYS A 164 24.26 -20.07 -17.66
C LYS A 164 23.03 -19.27 -18.07
N ALA A 165 22.28 -19.73 -19.08
CA ALA A 165 21.06 -19.06 -19.52
C ALA A 165 19.99 -19.04 -18.41
N ARG A 166 19.87 -20.15 -17.66
CA ARG A 166 18.97 -20.28 -16.52
C ARG A 166 19.36 -19.34 -15.36
N ASP A 167 20.64 -19.21 -15.04
CA ASP A 167 21.12 -18.27 -14.02
C ASP A 167 20.85 -16.82 -14.40
N VAL A 168 21.03 -16.46 -15.67
CA VAL A 168 20.68 -15.13 -16.20
C VAL A 168 19.20 -14.85 -16.00
N ARG A 169 18.32 -15.78 -16.38
CA ARG A 169 16.87 -15.68 -16.14
C ARG A 169 16.56 -15.48 -14.65
N HIS A 170 17.10 -16.31 -13.77
CA HIS A 170 16.88 -16.18 -12.32
C HIS A 170 17.33 -14.82 -11.78
N ARG A 171 18.45 -14.29 -12.26
CA ARG A 171 18.91 -12.95 -11.90
C ARG A 171 17.95 -11.87 -12.35
N HIS A 172 17.44 -11.94 -13.58
CA HIS A 172 16.45 -11.00 -14.10
C HIS A 172 15.14 -11.04 -13.31
N THR A 173 14.59 -12.23 -13.05
CA THR A 173 13.38 -12.40 -12.24
C THR A 173 13.59 -11.84 -10.83
N ASN A 174 14.71 -12.15 -10.18
CA ASN A 174 14.99 -11.68 -8.83
C ASN A 174 15.10 -10.15 -8.76
N GLU A 175 15.79 -9.51 -9.72
CA GLU A 175 15.88 -8.05 -9.78
C GLU A 175 14.51 -7.40 -10.01
N SER A 176 13.69 -7.98 -10.90
CA SER A 176 12.31 -7.52 -11.16
C SER A 176 11.45 -7.64 -9.89
N THR A 177 11.44 -8.80 -9.24
CA THR A 177 10.70 -9.04 -7.99
C THR A 177 11.15 -8.08 -6.89
N ARG A 178 12.46 -7.88 -6.73
CA ARG A 178 13.01 -6.93 -5.76
C ARG A 178 12.50 -5.51 -5.98
N ARG A 179 12.51 -5.03 -7.23
CA ARG A 179 11.97 -3.69 -7.57
C ARG A 179 10.48 -3.57 -7.27
N ARG A 180 9.68 -4.60 -7.58
CA ARG A 180 8.24 -4.63 -7.27
C ARG A 180 7.99 -4.54 -5.78
N VAL A 181 8.68 -5.36 -4.97
CA VAL A 181 8.54 -5.35 -3.50
C VAL A 181 8.85 -3.96 -2.96
N VAL A 182 9.96 -3.34 -3.39
CA VAL A 182 10.30 -1.97 -2.99
C VAL A 182 9.19 -0.98 -3.38
N MET A 183 8.65 -1.07 -4.59
CA MET A 183 7.56 -0.19 -5.04
C MET A 183 6.28 -0.35 -4.21
N TYR A 184 5.83 -1.59 -3.94
CA TYR A 184 4.66 -1.83 -3.08
C TYR A 184 4.88 -1.32 -1.66
N THR A 185 6.04 -1.62 -1.08
CA THR A 185 6.39 -1.16 0.26
C THR A 185 6.38 0.37 0.33
N VAL A 186 7.00 1.06 -0.64
CA VAL A 186 6.96 2.54 -0.71
C VAL A 186 5.52 3.04 -0.88
N GLY A 187 4.72 2.42 -1.75
CA GLY A 187 3.31 2.77 -1.94
C GLY A 187 2.47 2.62 -0.67
N GLU A 188 2.67 1.53 0.08
CA GLU A 188 2.01 1.28 1.35
C GLU A 188 2.39 2.33 2.40
N TYR A 189 3.68 2.67 2.53
CA TYR A 189 4.12 3.73 3.42
C TYR A 189 3.55 5.10 3.03
N ILE A 190 3.46 5.42 1.73
CA ILE A 190 2.83 6.66 1.25
C ILE A 190 1.34 6.68 1.61
N ALA A 191 0.63 5.56 1.42
CA ALA A 191 -0.78 5.44 1.76
C ALA A 191 -1.02 5.61 3.28
N LEU A 192 -0.18 4.98 4.10
CA LEU A 192 -0.20 5.15 5.56
C LEU A 192 0.07 6.59 5.97
N ALA A 193 1.09 7.24 5.40
CA ALA A 193 1.40 8.64 5.67
C ALA A 193 0.25 9.57 5.25
N ALA A 194 -0.35 9.33 4.09
CA ALA A 194 -1.52 10.07 3.61
C ALA A 194 -2.73 9.88 4.52
N ALA A 195 -3.00 8.65 4.98
CA ALA A 195 -4.07 8.35 5.93
C ALA A 195 -3.83 9.05 7.28
N SER A 196 -2.60 9.01 7.81
CA SER A 196 -2.24 9.75 9.03
C SER A 196 -2.39 11.27 8.86
N ALA A 197 -1.99 11.82 7.70
CA ALA A 197 -2.18 13.24 7.39
C ALA A 197 -3.68 13.59 7.31
N LEU A 198 -4.49 12.76 6.65
CA LEU A 198 -5.95 12.89 6.60
C LEU A 198 -6.58 12.82 7.98
N GLN A 199 -6.12 11.91 8.85
CA GLN A 199 -6.55 11.85 10.25
C GLN A 199 -6.22 13.15 11.00
N VAL A 200 -5.01 13.68 10.85
CA VAL A 200 -4.63 14.97 11.45
C VAL A 200 -5.51 16.10 10.92
N VAL A 201 -5.80 16.14 9.61
CA VAL A 201 -6.70 17.13 9.02
C VAL A 201 -8.12 16.96 9.53
N TYR A 202 -8.62 15.73 9.64
CA TYR A 202 -9.95 15.43 10.17
C TYR A 202 -10.07 15.84 11.63
N ILE A 203 -9.10 15.50 12.46
CA ILE A 203 -9.01 15.91 13.87
C ILE A 203 -8.93 17.44 13.94
N ARG A 204 -8.05 18.08 13.17
CA ARG A 204 -8.00 19.56 13.09
C ARG A 204 -9.31 20.15 12.62
N LYS A 205 -10.04 19.52 11.70
CA LYS A 205 -11.34 20.01 11.21
C LYS A 205 -12.43 19.84 12.26
N LEU A 206 -12.49 18.70 12.93
CA LEU A 206 -13.39 18.39 14.03
C LEU A 206 -13.16 19.36 15.20
N PHE A 207 -11.91 19.53 15.60
CA PHE A 207 -11.51 20.53 16.57
C PHE A 207 -11.58 21.95 16.03
N SER A 208 -11.52 22.25 14.73
CA SER A 208 -11.79 23.61 14.22
C SER A 208 -13.28 23.92 14.16
N LYS A 209 -14.14 22.89 14.19
CA LYS A 209 -15.58 23.03 14.32
C LYS A 209 -15.96 23.17 15.79
N SER A 210 -15.34 22.38 16.68
CA SER A 210 -15.45 22.52 18.14
C SER A 210 -14.76 23.81 18.66
N VAL A 211 -13.60 24.16 18.12
CA VAL A 211 -12.92 25.46 18.30
C VAL A 211 -13.53 26.50 17.37
N GLY A 212 -14.43 26.16 16.45
CA GLY A 212 -15.28 27.12 15.74
C GLY A 212 -16.39 27.63 16.66
N TYR A 213 -16.79 26.81 17.63
CA TYR A 213 -17.53 27.25 18.81
C TYR A 213 -16.63 27.99 19.82
N ASN A 214 -15.34 27.66 19.96
CA ASN A 214 -14.42 28.30 20.94
C ASN A 214 -13.45 29.37 20.37
N ARG A 215 -13.55 29.76 19.10
CA ARG A 215 -12.72 30.78 18.40
C ARG A 215 -13.58 31.86 17.76
N ALA A 216 -14.84 31.95 18.19
CA ALA A 216 -15.66 33.14 18.04
C ALA A 216 -15.54 34.05 19.29
N TYR A 217 -14.33 34.19 19.84
CA TYR A 217 -14.01 35.35 20.68
C TYR A 217 -13.60 36.53 19.79
N LEU A 218 -14.51 36.94 18.91
CA LEU A 218 -14.49 38.25 18.26
C LEU A 218 -15.96 38.63 18.05
N CYS A 219 -16.41 39.57 18.87
CA CYS A 219 -17.71 40.21 18.75
C CYS A 219 -17.82 40.83 17.34
N GLY A 220 -18.55 40.15 16.46
CA GLY A 220 -18.60 40.51 15.05
C GLY A 220 -19.37 39.48 14.25
N LYS A 221 -20.71 39.52 14.39
CA LYS A 221 -21.75 38.72 13.73
C LYS A 221 -22.17 37.42 14.44
N SER A 222 -23.22 37.59 15.25
CA SER A 222 -24.44 36.75 15.27
C SER A 222 -24.33 35.30 15.79
N LEU A 223 -24.34 35.14 17.11
CA LEU A 223 -25.07 34.03 17.77
C LEU A 223 -26.18 34.61 18.64
N THR A 224 -27.43 34.35 18.24
CA THR A 224 -28.68 34.81 18.83
C THR A 224 -29.19 33.84 19.90
N LEU A 225 -28.31 33.37 20.79
CA LEU A 225 -28.72 32.44 21.84
C LEU A 225 -29.19 33.26 23.05
N LYS A 226 -30.52 33.49 23.09
CA LYS A 226 -31.20 34.24 24.15
C LYS A 226 -31.57 33.35 25.33
N ASP A 227 -31.94 32.10 25.07
CA ASP A 227 -32.42 31.17 26.09
C ASP A 227 -31.58 29.89 26.07
N LEU A 228 -31.06 29.47 27.22
CA LEU A 228 -30.29 28.24 27.42
C LEU A 228 -30.88 27.44 28.59
N GLU A 229 -31.40 26.25 28.31
CA GLU A 229 -31.94 25.33 29.31
C GLU A 229 -31.12 24.02 29.30
N LEU A 230 -30.54 23.68 30.44
CA LEU A 230 -29.80 22.45 30.70
C LEU A 230 -30.54 21.68 31.81
N SER A 231 -31.25 20.62 31.42
CA SER A 231 -32.08 19.81 32.33
C SER A 231 -31.64 18.34 32.44
N GLU A 232 -30.83 17.83 31.51
CA GLU A 232 -30.32 16.45 31.54
C GLU A 232 -28.83 16.38 31.90
N VAL A 233 -28.51 15.50 32.86
CA VAL A 233 -27.16 15.32 33.42
C VAL A 233 -26.32 14.46 32.47
N PRO A 234 -25.19 14.95 31.90
CA PRO A 234 -24.23 14.08 31.24
C PRO A 234 -23.56 13.18 32.30
N PRO A 235 -23.28 11.89 32.00
CA PRO A 235 -22.87 10.90 33.00
C PRO A 235 -21.56 11.25 33.73
N ARG A 236 -20.70 12.11 33.16
CA ARG A 236 -19.62 12.87 33.83
C ARG A 236 -19.32 14.13 33.02
N PRO A 237 -19.43 15.34 33.61
CA PRO A 237 -18.26 16.21 33.63
C PRO A 237 -18.16 17.07 34.91
N SER A 238 -16.98 17.61 35.17
CA SER A 238 -16.72 18.62 36.18
C SER A 238 -17.52 19.90 35.89
N ALA A 239 -18.61 20.12 36.63
CA ALA A 239 -19.55 21.26 36.49
C ALA A 239 -18.89 22.65 36.48
N LEU A 240 -17.66 22.78 37.01
CA LEU A 240 -16.87 24.00 36.99
C LEU A 240 -16.54 24.51 35.57
N GLN A 241 -16.38 23.59 34.61
CA GLN A 241 -15.95 23.97 33.26
C GLN A 241 -17.10 24.61 32.46
N ILE A 242 -18.32 24.10 32.61
CA ILE A 242 -19.53 24.60 31.94
C ILE A 242 -19.79 26.06 32.35
N MET A 243 -19.62 26.40 33.63
CA MET A 243 -19.89 27.75 34.12
C MET A 243 -18.91 28.80 33.59
N SER A 244 -17.64 28.43 33.36
CA SER A 244 -16.65 29.33 32.73
C SER A 244 -16.97 29.63 31.26
N GLU A 245 -17.63 28.69 30.57
CA GLU A 245 -18.08 28.84 29.18
C GLU A 245 -19.34 29.72 29.09
N ILE A 246 -20.28 29.59 30.04
CA ILE A 246 -21.50 30.41 30.12
C ILE A 246 -21.17 31.89 30.31
N ALA A 247 -20.12 32.23 31.05
CA ALA A 247 -19.69 33.61 31.24
C ALA A 247 -19.33 34.35 29.93
N GLY A 248 -19.01 33.61 28.85
CA GLY A 248 -18.77 34.16 27.52
C GLY A 248 -20.03 34.62 26.78
N LEU A 249 -21.22 34.21 27.22
CA LEU A 249 -22.50 34.41 26.52
C LEU A 249 -23.17 35.74 26.90
N LYS A 250 -22.57 36.87 26.50
CA LYS A 250 -23.02 38.24 26.88
C LYS A 250 -24.44 38.64 26.43
N CYS A 251 -25.06 37.88 25.53
CA CYS A 251 -26.41 38.14 25.00
C CYS A 251 -27.50 37.24 25.62
N LEU A 252 -27.15 36.41 26.60
CA LEU A 252 -28.07 35.46 27.22
C LEU A 252 -29.10 36.20 28.11
N THR A 253 -30.38 35.92 27.90
CA THR A 253 -31.51 36.47 28.67
C THR A 253 -32.12 35.46 29.63
N LYS A 254 -32.08 34.17 29.31
CA LYS A 254 -32.58 33.11 30.21
C LYS A 254 -31.58 31.97 30.34
N LEU A 255 -31.30 31.58 31.58
CA LEU A 255 -30.41 30.48 31.92
C LEU A 255 -31.11 29.57 32.94
N SER A 256 -31.28 28.29 32.58
CA SER A 256 -31.76 27.25 33.49
C SER A 256 -30.75 26.11 33.53
N VAL A 257 -30.23 25.80 34.71
CA VAL A 257 -29.25 24.73 34.93
C VAL A 257 -29.65 23.94 36.17
N CYS A 258 -30.50 22.93 35.97
CA CYS A 258 -31.05 22.11 37.05
C CYS A 258 -30.42 20.72 37.09
N TYR A 259 -30.26 20.13 38.27
CA TYR A 259 -29.73 18.76 38.47
C TYR A 259 -28.22 18.53 38.17
N PHE A 260 -27.42 19.59 37.98
CA PHE A 260 -25.98 19.48 37.65
C PHE A 260 -25.05 19.28 38.85
N SER A 261 -25.58 19.09 40.06
CA SER A 261 -24.78 18.98 41.29
C SER A 261 -23.79 20.15 41.51
N ILE A 262 -24.13 21.34 41.04
CA ILE A 262 -23.30 22.56 41.17
C ILE A 262 -23.13 22.87 42.66
N ARG A 263 -21.89 23.06 43.11
CA ARG A 263 -21.57 23.40 44.51
C ARG A 263 -21.33 24.90 44.73
N TYR A 264 -20.75 25.56 43.72
CA TYR A 264 -20.41 26.98 43.73
C TYR A 264 -20.62 27.54 42.32
N LEU A 265 -21.08 28.77 42.25
CA LEU A 265 -21.16 29.55 41.02
C LEU A 265 -19.87 30.37 40.93
N PRO A 266 -19.16 30.37 39.80
CA PRO A 266 -17.91 31.11 39.69
C PRO A 266 -18.20 32.62 39.49
N PRO A 267 -17.28 33.51 39.89
CA PRO A 267 -17.50 34.96 39.88
C PRO A 267 -17.79 35.53 38.47
N GLU A 268 -17.38 34.82 37.43
CA GLU A 268 -17.59 35.18 36.03
C GLU A 268 -19.07 35.20 35.61
N ILE A 269 -19.99 34.65 36.42
CA ILE A 269 -21.44 34.83 36.22
C ILE A 269 -21.83 36.31 36.15
N GLY A 270 -21.11 37.21 36.84
CA GLY A 270 -21.36 38.65 36.73
C GLY A 270 -21.15 39.23 35.33
N CYS A 271 -20.55 38.48 34.39
CA CYS A 271 -20.34 38.93 33.02
C CYS A 271 -21.58 38.83 32.11
N VAL A 272 -22.61 38.06 32.51
CA VAL A 272 -23.87 37.92 31.75
C VAL A 272 -24.93 38.93 32.22
N TYR A 273 -24.58 40.21 32.20
CA TYR A 273 -25.40 41.31 32.75
C TYR A 273 -26.78 41.52 32.08
N ASN A 274 -27.03 40.90 30.91
CA ASN A 274 -28.33 40.94 30.21
C ASN A 274 -29.29 39.82 30.65
N LEU A 275 -28.92 39.00 31.64
CA LEU A 275 -29.73 37.88 32.09
C LEU A 275 -30.97 38.37 32.86
N GLU A 276 -32.16 37.94 32.42
CA GLU A 276 -33.46 38.26 33.01
C GLU A 276 -34.02 37.11 33.85
N TYR A 277 -33.72 35.86 33.50
CA TYR A 277 -34.18 34.66 34.22
C TYR A 277 -33.02 33.73 34.55
N LEU A 278 -32.85 33.38 35.82
CA LEU A 278 -31.85 32.43 36.30
C LEU A 278 -32.50 31.34 37.16
N ASP A 279 -32.42 30.09 36.70
CA ASP A 279 -32.87 28.91 37.45
C ASP A 279 -31.70 27.97 37.71
N LEU A 280 -31.41 27.76 38.99
CA LEU A 280 -30.35 26.90 39.50
C LEU A 280 -30.93 25.86 40.48
N SER A 281 -32.22 25.56 40.36
CA SER A 281 -32.93 24.66 41.26
C SER A 281 -32.37 23.23 41.20
N PHE A 282 -32.56 22.47 42.27
CA PHE A 282 -32.10 21.06 42.37
C PHE A 282 -30.59 20.88 42.18
N ASN A 283 -29.79 21.79 42.73
CA ASN A 283 -28.33 21.68 42.77
C ASN A 283 -27.81 21.43 44.20
N LYS A 284 -26.51 21.61 44.42
CA LYS A 284 -25.84 21.42 45.73
C LYS A 284 -25.15 22.71 46.18
N MET A 285 -25.68 23.87 45.79
CA MET A 285 -25.06 25.17 46.05
C MET A 285 -25.03 25.49 47.53
N LYS A 286 -23.92 26.06 48.01
CA LYS A 286 -23.73 26.47 49.41
C LYS A 286 -23.80 27.98 49.64
N SER A 287 -23.34 28.76 48.66
CA SER A 287 -23.31 30.22 48.68
C SER A 287 -23.30 30.78 47.25
N PHE A 288 -23.54 32.08 47.10
CA PHE A 288 -23.34 32.83 45.87
C PHE A 288 -22.03 33.64 45.90
N PRO A 289 -21.42 33.88 44.73
CA PRO A 289 -20.37 34.90 44.58
C PRO A 289 -20.96 36.30 44.76
N ALA A 290 -20.13 37.27 45.17
CA ALA A 290 -20.58 38.65 45.36
C ALA A 290 -21.01 39.31 44.04
N GLU A 291 -20.41 38.85 42.94
CA GLU A 291 -20.61 39.28 41.56
C GLU A 291 -22.00 38.96 40.99
N ILE A 292 -22.84 38.19 41.72
CA ILE A 292 -24.26 38.01 41.36
C ILE A 292 -25.01 39.35 41.28
N SER A 293 -24.55 40.34 42.06
CA SER A 293 -25.02 41.73 42.02
C SER A 293 -24.88 42.43 40.67
N ASN A 294 -24.00 41.95 39.78
CA ASN A 294 -23.81 42.54 38.47
C ASN A 294 -24.93 42.19 37.47
N LEU A 295 -25.84 41.27 37.84
CA LEU A 295 -26.98 40.86 37.01
C LEU A 295 -28.14 41.85 37.08
N ASN A 296 -27.89 43.12 36.74
CA ASN A 296 -28.85 44.22 36.91
C ASN A 296 -30.15 44.05 36.12
N ALA A 297 -30.17 43.20 35.09
CA ALA A 297 -31.36 42.89 34.31
C ALA A 297 -32.24 41.76 34.88
N LEU A 298 -31.82 41.11 35.98
CA LEU A 298 -32.46 39.90 36.49
C LEU A 298 -33.85 40.19 37.09
N ILE A 299 -34.86 39.50 36.56
CA ILE A 299 -36.27 39.59 36.96
C ILE A 299 -36.66 38.42 37.84
N ALA A 300 -36.13 37.22 37.56
CA ALA A 300 -36.45 36.01 38.31
C ALA A 300 -35.20 35.20 38.65
N LEU A 301 -35.04 34.89 39.94
CA LEU A 301 -34.00 34.03 40.48
C LEU A 301 -34.64 32.84 41.21
N LYS A 302 -34.48 31.64 40.65
CA LYS A 302 -34.97 30.40 41.26
C LYS A 302 -33.83 29.50 41.66
N VAL A 303 -33.72 29.22 42.95
CA VAL A 303 -32.61 28.44 43.53
C VAL A 303 -33.14 27.41 44.53
N ALA A 304 -34.36 26.93 44.29
CA ALA A 304 -35.05 25.98 45.14
C ALA A 304 -34.28 24.64 45.25
N ASN A 305 -34.47 23.92 46.35
CA ASN A 305 -33.87 22.60 46.58
C ASN A 305 -32.33 22.60 46.45
N ASN A 306 -31.67 23.54 47.14
CA ASN A 306 -30.23 23.65 47.24
C ASN A 306 -29.74 23.48 48.70
N LYS A 307 -28.49 23.84 48.99
CA LYS A 307 -27.89 23.77 50.34
C LYS A 307 -27.39 25.13 50.81
N LEU A 308 -28.02 26.22 50.37
CA LEU A 308 -27.62 27.58 50.71
C LEU A 308 -27.75 27.80 52.21
N VAL A 309 -26.69 28.33 52.84
CA VAL A 309 -26.66 28.65 54.28
C VAL A 309 -26.84 30.15 54.50
N GLU A 310 -26.30 30.95 53.60
CA GLU A 310 -26.34 32.41 53.61
C GLU A 310 -26.54 32.97 52.20
N LEU A 311 -27.03 34.20 52.11
CA LEU A 311 -27.12 34.98 50.88
C LEU A 311 -26.14 36.16 50.96
N PRO A 312 -25.51 36.55 49.84
CA PRO A 312 -24.61 37.70 49.84
C PRO A 312 -25.41 38.98 50.13
N SER A 313 -24.86 39.86 50.96
CA SER A 313 -25.47 41.18 51.24
C SER A 313 -25.66 42.00 49.97
N THR A 314 -24.87 41.73 48.93
CA THR A 314 -24.95 42.39 47.62
C THR A 314 -26.17 41.97 46.79
N LEU A 315 -26.93 40.94 47.18
CA LEU A 315 -28.13 40.52 46.46
C LEU A 315 -29.20 41.64 46.43
N SER A 316 -29.25 42.49 47.46
CA SER A 316 -30.16 43.65 47.54
C SER A 316 -29.99 44.67 46.41
N SER A 317 -28.85 44.65 45.71
CA SER A 317 -28.59 45.54 44.57
C SER A 317 -29.38 45.20 43.30
N LEU A 318 -30.03 44.03 43.24
CA LEU A 318 -30.81 43.58 42.10
C LEU A 318 -32.18 44.28 42.04
N GLN A 319 -32.20 45.53 41.55
CA GLN A 319 -33.38 46.41 41.56
C GLN A 319 -34.55 45.92 40.70
N ARG A 320 -34.32 45.01 39.75
CA ARG A 320 -35.35 44.49 38.83
C ARG A 320 -35.92 43.14 39.24
N LEU A 321 -35.48 42.58 40.36
CA LEU A 321 -35.84 41.23 40.79
C LEU A 321 -37.27 41.19 41.36
N GLU A 322 -38.18 40.52 40.66
CA GLU A 322 -39.59 40.37 41.03
C GLU A 322 -39.88 39.01 41.68
N ILE A 323 -39.13 37.96 41.31
CA ILE A 323 -39.34 36.59 41.76
C ILE A 323 -38.04 36.06 42.36
N LEU A 324 -38.10 35.65 43.64
CA LEU A 324 -36.97 35.02 44.34
C LEU A 324 -37.43 33.73 45.02
N ASP A 325 -37.15 32.58 44.42
CA ASP A 325 -37.50 31.28 45.00
C ASP A 325 -36.29 30.66 45.73
N LEU A 326 -36.34 30.69 47.06
CA LEU A 326 -35.33 30.14 47.97
C LEU A 326 -35.80 28.85 48.68
N SER A 327 -36.91 28.27 48.25
CA SER A 327 -37.54 27.13 48.93
C SER A 327 -36.59 25.93 49.08
N ASN A 328 -36.75 25.16 50.16
CA ASN A 328 -35.94 23.97 50.47
C ASN A 328 -34.42 24.23 50.45
N ASN A 329 -33.97 25.32 51.10
CA ASN A 329 -32.58 25.60 51.42
C ASN A 329 -32.30 25.50 52.94
N LYS A 330 -31.08 25.79 53.39
CA LYS A 330 -30.65 25.74 54.80
C LYS A 330 -30.38 27.12 55.39
N LEU A 331 -31.13 28.13 54.94
CA LEU A 331 -30.96 29.52 55.38
C LEU A 331 -31.34 29.64 56.85
N THR A 332 -30.42 30.15 57.67
CA THR A 332 -30.63 30.36 59.11
C THR A 332 -31.12 31.77 59.44
N SER A 333 -30.87 32.74 58.56
CA SER A 333 -31.36 34.12 58.66
C SER A 333 -31.45 34.75 57.27
N LEU A 334 -32.51 35.53 57.03
CA LEU A 334 -32.68 36.39 55.86
C LEU A 334 -32.35 37.86 56.17
N GLY A 335 -32.01 38.18 57.43
CA GLY A 335 -32.04 39.54 58.00
C GLY A 335 -30.99 40.53 57.50
N PHE A 336 -30.09 40.14 56.59
CA PHE A 336 -29.14 41.05 55.94
C PHE A 336 -29.62 41.59 54.59
N LEU A 337 -30.70 41.01 54.05
CA LEU A 337 -31.38 41.61 52.90
C LEU A 337 -32.26 42.71 53.46
N GLU A 338 -31.88 43.95 53.19
CA GLU A 338 -32.74 45.12 53.42
C GLU A 338 -33.91 45.00 52.43
N LEU A 339 -34.94 44.23 52.81
CA LEU A 339 -36.10 43.89 51.98
C LEU A 339 -36.83 45.14 51.47
N ASP A 340 -36.70 46.25 52.20
CA ASP A 340 -37.25 47.56 51.85
C ASP A 340 -36.59 48.18 50.59
N LEU A 341 -35.38 47.72 50.22
CA LEU A 341 -34.66 48.15 49.01
C LEU A 341 -34.99 47.28 47.78
N MET A 342 -35.69 46.15 47.95
CA MET A 342 -36.14 45.31 46.84
C MET A 342 -37.59 45.68 46.45
N PRO A 343 -37.81 46.40 45.34
CA PRO A 343 -39.17 46.71 44.92
C PRO A 343 -39.86 45.41 44.46
N THR A 344 -40.95 45.05 45.12
CA THR A 344 -41.97 44.08 44.67
C THR A 344 -41.60 42.59 44.62
N SER A 345 -40.48 42.14 45.21
CA SER A 345 -40.13 40.72 45.22
C SER A 345 -41.14 39.86 45.98
N ARG A 346 -41.80 38.91 45.30
CA ARG A 346 -42.49 37.78 45.97
C ARG A 346 -41.42 36.74 46.30
N ILE A 347 -41.08 36.65 47.59
CA ILE A 347 -40.13 35.66 48.15
C ILE A 347 -40.86 34.37 48.51
#